data_AF-A0A7K1V261-F1
#
_entry.id   AF-A0A7K1V261-F1
#
_cell.length_a   1.000
_cell.length_b   1.000
_cell.length_c   1.000
_cell.angle_alpha   90.00
_cell.angle_beta   90.00
_cell.angle_gamma   90.00
#
_symmetry.space_group_name_H-M   'P 1'
#
loop_
_entity.id
_entity.type
_entity.pdbx_description
1 polymer ?
#
loop_
_entity_poly.entity_id
_entity_poly.type
_entity_poly.pdbx_seq_one_letter_code
_entity_poly.pdbx_strand_id
1 'polypeptide(L)'
;MVNDVEKRWNDPSMLRHATRYVLAVLGLATVGAVITIVWASARPRCLDAGSMLCDGTSRGVVGLVPGVILLAGGIGALVLAFRAWRAERAWPIWQGVGWFLFTLMVIYLSIVGTQGA
;
A
#
# COMPACT_ATOMS: atom_id res chain seq x y z
N MET A 1 9.76 -26.51 32.50
CA MET A 1 9.20 -25.15 32.67
C MET A 1 9.75 -24.32 31.52
N VAL A 2 9.03 -24.28 30.40
CA VAL A 2 9.36 -23.31 29.35
C VAL A 2 9.03 -21.97 29.96
N ASN A 3 10.00 -21.04 29.98
CA ASN A 3 9.67 -19.64 30.25
C ASN A 3 8.70 -19.23 29.14
N ASP A 4 7.40 -19.25 29.42
CA ASP A 4 6.44 -18.50 28.64
C ASP A 4 6.85 -17.04 28.80
N VAL A 5 7.71 -16.62 27.88
CA VAL A 5 8.02 -15.21 27.65
C VAL A 5 6.65 -14.62 27.36
N GLU A 6 6.05 -13.99 28.36
CA GLU A 6 4.93 -13.10 28.20
C GLU A 6 5.44 -11.97 27.31
N LYS A 7 5.38 -12.26 26.01
CA LYS A 7 5.91 -11.49 24.91
C LYS A 7 4.91 -10.34 24.80
N ARG A 8 5.01 -9.40 25.73
CA ARG A 8 4.12 -8.25 25.83
C ARG A 8 4.46 -7.31 24.67
N TRP A 9 3.97 -7.64 23.47
CA TRP A 9 3.99 -6.78 22.28
C TRP A 9 2.99 -5.64 22.37
N ASN A 10 2.37 -5.45 23.54
CA ASN A 10 1.39 -4.41 23.78
C ASN A 10 2.11 -3.07 24.03
N ASP A 11 2.57 -2.45 22.94
CA ASP A 11 3.04 -1.06 22.90
C ASP A 11 2.01 -0.20 22.17
N PRO A 12 1.04 0.39 22.90
CA PRO A 12 -0.03 1.18 22.30
C PRO A 12 0.48 2.45 21.61
N SER A 13 1.65 2.94 22.02
CA SER A 13 2.29 4.08 21.37
C SER A 13 2.78 3.68 19.98
N MET A 14 3.44 2.52 19.85
CA MET A 14 3.92 2.02 18.57
C MET A 14 2.76 1.67 17.63
N LEU A 15 1.68 1.09 18.16
CA LEU A 15 0.47 0.84 17.37
C LEU A 15 -0.08 2.14 16.76
N ARG A 16 -0.18 3.22 17.54
CA ARG A 16 -0.67 4.52 17.03
C ARG A 16 0.23 5.09 15.92
N HIS A 17 1.54 4.90 16.02
CA HIS A 17 2.48 5.31 14.98
C HIS A 17 2.34 4.45 13.71
N ALA A 18 2.22 3.14 13.88
CA ALA A 18 1.97 2.20 12.79
C ALA A 18 0.65 2.51 12.08
N THR A 19 -0.43 2.80 12.82
CA THR A 19 -1.71 3.20 12.24
C THR A 19 -1.60 4.50 11.45
N ARG A 20 -0.96 5.54 11.99
CA ARG A 20 -0.74 6.80 11.27
C ARG A 20 0.08 6.61 10.01
N TYR A 21 1.11 5.75 10.06
CA TYR A 21 1.92 5.41 8.91
C TYR A 21 1.09 4.75 7.80
N VAL A 22 0.30 3.72 8.16
CA VAL A 22 -0.61 3.06 7.22
C VAL A 22 -1.59 4.05 6.61
N LEU A 23 -2.25 4.86 7.43
CA LEU A 23 -3.21 5.86 6.95
C LEU A 23 -2.56 6.89 6.01
N ALA A 24 -1.32 7.31 6.29
CA ALA A 24 -0.58 8.20 5.40
C ALA A 24 -0.27 7.55 4.05
N VAL A 25 0.21 6.29 4.05
CA VAL A 25 0.48 5.54 2.81
C VAL A 25 -0.79 5.32 2.01
N LEU A 26 -1.88 4.92 2.67
CA LEU A 26 -3.18 4.75 2.02
C LEU A 26 -3.69 6.07 1.45
N GLY A 27 -3.59 7.18 2.19
CA GLY A 27 -3.95 8.50 1.70
C GLY A 27 -3.16 8.88 0.45
N LEU A 28 -1.84 8.66 0.44
CA LEU A 28 -1.00 8.90 -0.73
C LEU A 28 -1.39 8.01 -1.92
N ALA A 29 -1.66 6.72 -1.69
CA ALA A 29 -2.08 5.80 -2.74
C ALA A 29 -3.44 6.21 -3.33
N THR A 30 -4.40 6.60 -2.49
CA THR A 30 -5.71 7.10 -2.92
C THR A 30 -5.57 8.39 -3.72
N VAL A 31 -4.79 9.37 -3.25
CA VAL A 31 -4.55 10.62 -3.98
C VAL A 31 -3.87 10.33 -5.33
N GLY A 32 -2.86 9.46 -5.36
CA GLY A 32 -2.20 9.03 -6.59
C GLY A 32 -3.18 8.37 -7.57
N ALA A 33 -4.06 7.50 -7.08
CA ALA A 33 -5.08 6.86 -7.90
C ALA A 33 -6.09 7.87 -8.47
N VAL A 34 -6.57 8.82 -7.66
CA VAL A 34 -7.49 9.87 -8.12
C VAL A 34 -6.82 10.72 -9.20
N ILE A 35 -5.57 11.13 -9.00
CA ILE A 35 -4.83 11.94 -9.97
C ILE A 35 -4.68 11.19 -11.30
N THR A 36 -4.28 9.91 -11.27
CA THR A 36 -4.10 9.13 -12.51
C THR A 36 -5.42 8.84 -13.22
N ILE A 37 -6.51 8.59 -12.48
CA ILE A 37 -7.85 8.42 -13.04
C ILE A 37 -8.35 9.72 -13.69
N VAL A 38 -8.24 10.85 -13.00
CA VAL A 38 -8.66 12.16 -13.53
C VAL A 38 -7.86 12.49 -14.80
N TRP A 39 -6.54 12.29 -14.77
CA TRP A 39 -5.68 12.47 -15.93
C TRP A 39 -6.09 11.57 -17.11
N ALA A 40 -6.42 10.31 -16.84
CA ALA A 40 -6.88 9.37 -17.87
C ALA A 40 -8.23 9.79 -18.46
N SER A 41 -9.18 10.24 -17.62
CA SER A 41 -10.50 10.71 -18.08
C SER A 41 -10.47 12.00 -18.89
N ALA A 42 -9.47 12.86 -18.65
CA ALA A 42 -9.30 14.12 -19.40
C ALA A 42 -8.73 13.89 -20.81
N ARG A 43 -8.38 12.67 -21.20
CA ARG A 43 -7.91 12.34 -22.55
C ARG A 43 -9.09 12.28 -23.52
N PRO A 44 -9.05 13.01 -24.67
CA PRO A 44 -10.14 13.02 -25.65
C PRO A 44 -10.55 11.64 -26.18
N ARG A 45 -9.59 10.72 -26.29
CA ARG A 45 -9.80 9.33 -26.76
C ARG A 45 -10.59 8.45 -25.79
N CYS A 46 -10.77 8.89 -24.55
CA CYS A 46 -11.49 8.15 -23.51
C CYS A 46 -12.91 8.67 -23.25
N LEU A 47 -13.30 9.79 -23.85
CA LEU A 47 -14.64 10.36 -23.69
C LEU A 47 -15.72 9.55 -24.42
N ASP A 48 -15.36 8.86 -25.52
CA ASP A 48 -16.28 8.07 -26.35
C ASP A 48 -16.27 6.56 -26.04
N ALA A 49 -15.34 6.09 -25.20
CA ALA A 49 -15.24 4.69 -24.83
C ALA A 49 -16.05 4.43 -23.55
N GLY A 50 -17.06 3.56 -23.62
CA GLY A 50 -17.87 3.14 -22.46
C GLY A 50 -17.10 2.29 -21.41
N SER A 51 -15.77 2.29 -21.43
CA SER A 51 -14.90 1.54 -20.54
C SER A 51 -14.00 2.47 -19.73
N MET A 52 -13.87 2.21 -18.42
CA MET A 52 -13.10 3.05 -17.48
C MET A 52 -11.59 3.14 -17.79
N LEU A 53 -11.04 2.28 -18.67
CA LEU A 53 -9.62 2.21 -19.00
C LEU A 53 -9.42 1.90 -20.50
N CYS A 54 -9.37 2.94 -21.33
CA CYS A 54 -9.51 2.84 -22.80
C CYS A 54 -8.24 2.41 -23.55
N ASP A 55 -7.06 2.38 -22.91
CA ASP A 55 -5.79 2.01 -23.54
C ASP A 55 -4.85 1.32 -22.54
N GLY A 56 -3.98 0.43 -23.04
CA GLY A 56 -3.01 -0.32 -22.25
C GLY A 56 -2.03 0.59 -21.51
N THR A 57 -1.64 1.73 -22.10
CA THR A 57 -0.79 2.72 -21.45
C THR A 57 -1.49 3.40 -20.27
N SER A 58 -2.76 3.78 -20.42
CA SER A 58 -3.56 4.36 -19.32
C SER A 58 -3.77 3.37 -18.19
N ARG A 59 -4.03 2.09 -18.51
CA ARG A 59 -4.10 1.00 -17.52
C ARG A 59 -2.78 0.83 -16.77
N GLY A 60 -1.67 0.85 -17.50
CA GLY A 60 -0.33 0.82 -16.92
C GLY A 60 -0.11 1.96 -15.94
N VAL A 61 -0.37 3.21 -16.33
CA VAL A 61 -0.14 4.38 -15.47
C VAL A 61 -1.06 4.39 -14.25
N VAL A 62 -2.35 4.07 -14.41
CA VAL A 62 -3.32 4.02 -13.30
C VAL A 62 -2.94 2.92 -12.31
N GLY A 63 -2.50 1.75 -12.77
CA GLY A 63 -2.06 0.66 -11.89
C GLY A 63 -0.70 0.90 -11.23
N LEU A 64 0.26 1.43 -11.98
CA LEU A 64 1.67 1.48 -11.57
C LEU A 64 1.89 2.56 -10.51
N VAL A 65 1.23 3.73 -10.59
CA VAL A 65 1.43 4.82 -9.62
C VAL A 65 1.00 4.40 -8.19
N PRO A 66 -0.25 3.96 -7.93
CA PRO A 66 -0.65 3.55 -6.59
C PRO A 66 0.05 2.25 -6.16
N GLY A 67 0.33 1.35 -7.10
CA GLY A 67 1.11 0.14 -6.86
C GLY A 67 2.51 0.44 -6.32
N VAL A 68 3.24 1.38 -6.94
CA VAL A 68 4.58 1.80 -6.47
C VAL A 68 4.50 2.49 -5.10
N ILE A 69 3.47 3.29 -4.84
CA ILE A 69 3.28 3.93 -3.53
C ILE A 69 3.09 2.87 -2.44
N LEU A 70 2.22 1.88 -2.67
CA LEU A 70 1.99 0.78 -1.73
C LEU A 70 3.24 -0.09 -1.55
N LEU A 71 3.98 -0.37 -2.62
CA LEU A 71 5.25 -1.09 -2.58
C LEU A 71 6.28 -0.36 -1.73
N ALA A 72 6.49 0.94 -1.99
CA ALA A 72 7.42 1.77 -1.24
C ALA A 72 7.01 1.89 0.23
N GLY A 73 5.70 1.98 0.52
CA GLY A 73 5.16 1.95 1.88
C GLY A 73 5.42 0.61 2.59
N GLY A 74 5.24 -0.52 1.90
CA GLY A 74 5.56 -1.85 2.44
C GLY A 74 7.06 -2.02 2.73
N ILE A 75 7.93 -1.59 1.82
CA ILE A 75 9.39 -1.60 2.02
C ILE A 75 9.77 -0.70 3.20
N GLY A 76 9.21 0.51 3.28
CA GLY A 76 9.42 1.42 4.40
C GLY A 76 9.01 0.82 5.74
N ALA A 77 7.89 0.09 5.78
CA ALA A 77 7.46 -0.64 6.97
C ALA A 77 8.44 -1.77 7.37
N LEU A 78 9.02 -2.50 6.41
CA LEU A 78 10.05 -3.50 6.69
C LEU A 78 11.35 -2.86 7.24
N VAL A 79 11.74 -1.71 6.70
CA VAL A 79 12.88 -0.93 7.24
C VAL A 79 12.60 -0.49 8.68
N LEU A 80 11.38 -0.04 8.97
CA LEU A 80 10.96 0.32 10.33
C LEU A 80 10.92 -0.91 11.25
N ALA A 81 10.53 -2.08 10.74
CA ALA A 81 10.61 -3.34 11.48
C ALA A 81 12.04 -3.70 11.83
N PHE A 82 12.97 -3.56 10.89
CA PHE A 82 14.39 -3.80 11.13
C PHE A 82 14.97 -2.83 12.16
N ARG A 83 14.63 -1.54 12.05
CA ARG A 83 15.04 -0.53 13.05
C ARG A 83 14.45 -0.81 14.43
N ALA A 84 13.19 -1.24 14.51
CA ALA A 84 12.53 -1.62 15.76
C ALA A 84 13.19 -2.86 16.38
N TRP A 85 13.57 -3.85 15.56
CA TRP A 85 14.32 -5.03 16.01
C TRP A 85 15.69 -4.63 16.58
N ARG A 86 16.43 -3.76 15.89
CA ARG A 86 17.73 -3.23 16.37
C ARG A 86 17.62 -2.41 17.65
N ALA A 87 16.44 -1.85 17.96
CA ALA A 87 16.17 -1.08 19.17
C ALA A 87 15.47 -1.91 20.26
N GLU A 88 15.40 -3.24 20.13
CA GLU A 88 14.72 -4.15 21.07
C GLU A 88 13.23 -3.81 21.30
N ARG A 89 12.60 -3.17 20.32
CA ARG A 89 11.18 -2.78 20.35
C ARG A 89 10.29 -3.82 19.69
N ALA A 90 8.99 -3.55 19.68
CA ALA A 90 7.93 -4.41 19.16
C ALA A 90 7.93 -4.58 17.61
N TRP A 91 8.97 -5.18 17.04
CA TRP A 91 9.15 -5.37 15.59
C TRP A 91 8.02 -6.10 14.83
N PRO A 92 7.26 -7.06 15.40
CA PRO A 92 6.21 -7.77 14.68
C PRO A 92 5.07 -6.86 14.20
N ILE A 93 4.83 -5.73 14.90
CA ILE A 93 3.82 -4.74 14.50
C ILE A 93 4.14 -4.20 13.11
N TRP A 94 5.40 -3.80 12.88
CA TRP A 94 5.84 -3.24 11.60
C TRP A 94 5.91 -4.28 10.48
N GLN A 95 6.15 -5.55 10.80
CA GLN A 95 6.04 -6.64 9.83
C GLN A 95 4.60 -6.82 9.37
N GLY A 96 3.63 -6.82 10.30
CA GLY A 96 2.20 -6.88 9.95
C GLY A 96 1.78 -5.73 9.03
N VAL A 97 2.28 -4.51 9.30
CA VAL A 97 2.06 -3.33 8.44
C VAL A 97 2.63 -3.56 7.03
N GLY A 98 3.87 -4.05 6.93
CA GLY A 98 4.50 -4.32 5.63
C GLY A 98 3.70 -5.34 4.81
N TRP A 99 3.34 -6.47 5.42
CA TRP A 99 2.50 -7.48 4.78
C TRP A 99 1.15 -6.96 4.35
N PHE A 100 0.48 -6.19 5.21
CA PHE A 100 -0.80 -5.57 4.88
C PHE A 100 -0.70 -4.67 3.64
N LEU A 101 0.31 -3.80 3.55
CA LEU A 101 0.52 -2.92 2.40
C LEU A 101 0.86 -3.71 1.13
N PHE A 102 1.67 -4.77 1.22
CA PHE A 102 1.95 -5.64 0.07
C PHE A 102 0.72 -6.40 -0.41
N THR A 103 -0.10 -6.92 0.50
CA THR A 103 -1.37 -7.57 0.14
C THR A 103 -2.31 -6.60 -0.56
N LEU A 104 -2.44 -5.36 -0.05
CA LEU A 104 -3.22 -4.33 -0.71
C LEU A 104 -2.68 -3.97 -2.10
N MET A 105 -1.36 -3.91 -2.26
CA MET A 105 -0.74 -3.70 -3.57
C MET A 105 -1.12 -4.82 -4.55
N VAL A 106 -1.01 -6.09 -4.14
CA VAL A 106 -1.37 -7.22 -5.00
C VAL A 106 -2.84 -7.17 -5.37
N ILE A 107 -3.75 -6.96 -4.40
CA ILE A 107 -5.19 -6.81 -4.66
C ILE A 107 -5.45 -5.69 -5.66
N TYR A 108 -4.84 -4.52 -5.45
CA TYR A 108 -5.00 -3.37 -6.33
C TYR A 108 -4.56 -3.68 -7.77
N LEU A 109 -3.37 -4.27 -7.93
CA LEU A 109 -2.84 -4.64 -9.24
C LEU A 109 -3.66 -5.74 -9.91
N SER A 110 -4.19 -6.70 -9.15
CA SER A 110 -5.11 -7.72 -9.67
C SER A 110 -6.39 -7.10 -10.23
N ILE A 111 -7.00 -6.16 -9.49
CA ILE A 111 -8.21 -5.45 -9.96
C ILE A 111 -7.91 -4.68 -11.25
N VAL A 112 -6.83 -3.90 -11.29
CA VAL A 112 -6.45 -3.15 -12.50
C VAL A 112 -6.11 -4.08 -13.67
N GLY A 113 -5.49 -5.24 -13.40
CA GLY A 113 -5.19 -6.25 -14.40
C GLY A 113 -6.44 -6.93 -14.99
N THR A 114 -7.45 -7.21 -14.17
CA THR A 114 -8.71 -7.84 -14.62
C THR A 114 -9.56 -6.95 -15.52
N GLN A 115 -9.40 -5.63 -15.45
CA GLN A 115 -10.11 -4.68 -16.33
C GLN A 115 -9.60 -4.72 -17.79
N GLY A 116 -8.75 -5.68 -18.13
CA GLY A 116 -8.10 -5.83 -19.44
C GLY A 116 -8.23 -7.17 -20.13
N ALA A 117 -8.94 -8.11 -19.53
CA ALA A 117 -9.41 -9.33 -20.18
C ALA A 117 -10.80 -9.09 -20.75
#